data_AF-A0A538N3R9-F1
#
_entry.id   AF-A0A538N3R9-F1
#
_cell.length_a   1.000
_cell.length_b   1.000
_cell.length_c   1.000
_cell.angle_alpha   90.00
_cell.angle_beta   90.00
_cell.angle_gamma   90.00
#
_symmetry.space_group_name_H-M   'P 1'
#
loop_
_entity.id
_entity.type
_entity.pdbx_description
1 polymer ?
#
loop_
_entity_poly.entity_id
_entity_poly.type
_entity_poly.pdbx_seq_one_letter_code
_entity_poly.pdbx_strand_id
1 'polypeptide(L)'
;MTDLDREANVLGALALVITDQTAAAAAAAAGQSPSAAAALSALHHFLDRPTIDRLRQVLGLTPSGAVRLVDRLVEAGLVTRGPGADGRSRSVALTARGRRAATRISAARAALLSGTLAGLSRTERDTLHGLLGKVLANVVQAKEGGAWICRLCDLDACGRAAGHCPAANAGLAKYGPPSVSD
;
A
#
# COMPACT_ATOMS: atom_id res chain seq x y z
N MET A 1 18.69 31.56 9.08
CA MET A 1 18.74 30.74 7.85
C MET A 1 17.94 29.49 8.11
N THR A 2 16.96 29.17 7.27
CA THR A 2 16.26 27.88 7.36
C THR A 2 17.23 26.80 6.90
N ASP A 3 17.51 25.85 7.79
CA ASP A 3 18.43 24.72 7.59
C ASP A 3 17.87 23.63 6.64
N LEU A 4 16.78 23.95 5.93
CA LEU A 4 16.03 23.00 5.12
C LEU A 4 16.44 23.12 3.65
N ASP A 5 17.01 22.04 3.12
CA ASP A 5 17.33 21.89 1.70
C ASP A 5 16.09 22.10 0.82
N ARG A 6 16.26 22.85 -0.27
CA ARG A 6 15.14 23.27 -1.12
C ARG A 6 14.47 22.07 -1.77
N GLU A 7 15.25 21.16 -2.32
CA GLU A 7 14.79 19.94 -2.99
C GLU A 7 14.08 19.01 -1.98
N ALA A 8 14.63 18.85 -0.78
CA ALA A 8 14.00 18.09 0.29
C ALA A 8 12.65 18.68 0.71
N ASN A 9 12.54 20.02 0.81
CA ASN A 9 11.29 20.69 1.16
C ASN A 9 10.21 20.48 0.07
N VAL A 10 10.58 20.65 -1.21
CA VAL A 10 9.66 20.42 -2.34
C VAL A 10 9.21 18.96 -2.41
N LEU A 11 10.13 18.02 -2.21
CA LEU A 11 9.81 16.59 -2.17
C LEU A 11 8.83 16.27 -1.04
N GLY A 12 9.05 16.81 0.16
CA GLY A 12 8.15 16.64 1.30
C GLY A 12 6.76 17.21 1.03
N ALA A 13 6.67 18.41 0.49
CA ALA A 13 5.40 19.04 0.11
C ALA A 13 4.64 18.23 -0.96
N LEU A 14 5.34 17.76 -1.99
CA LEU A 14 4.76 16.91 -3.04
C LEU A 14 4.24 15.59 -2.46
N ALA A 15 5.03 14.93 -1.61
CA ALA A 15 4.64 13.67 -0.97
C ALA A 15 3.38 13.81 -0.12
N LEU A 16 3.25 14.93 0.62
CA LEU A 16 2.06 15.23 1.41
C LEU A 16 0.83 15.39 0.52
N VAL A 17 0.90 16.26 -0.50
CA VAL A 17 -0.22 16.52 -1.41
C VAL A 17 -0.67 15.25 -2.14
N ILE A 18 0.28 14.45 -2.66
CA ILE A 18 -0.06 13.18 -3.34
C ILE A 18 -0.70 12.19 -2.35
N THR A 19 -0.20 12.11 -1.12
CA THR A 19 -0.75 11.20 -0.10
C THR A 19 -2.19 11.57 0.24
N ASP A 20 -2.47 12.85 0.48
CA ASP A 20 -3.80 13.32 0.83
C ASP A 20 -4.79 13.14 -0.33
N GLN A 21 -4.39 13.52 -1.55
CA GLN A 21 -5.24 13.38 -2.74
C GLN A 21 -5.53 11.91 -3.07
N THR A 22 -4.52 11.04 -3.02
CA THR A 22 -4.73 9.60 -3.27
C THR A 22 -5.61 8.96 -2.20
N ALA A 23 -5.42 9.32 -0.92
CA ALA A 23 -6.26 8.82 0.17
C ALA A 23 -7.72 9.28 0.03
N ALA A 24 -7.94 10.55 -0.32
CA ALA A 24 -9.27 11.11 -0.56
C ALA A 24 -9.96 10.44 -1.76
N ALA A 25 -9.26 10.29 -2.89
CA ALA A 25 -9.80 9.62 -4.08
C ALA A 25 -10.16 8.16 -3.81
N ALA A 26 -9.28 7.42 -3.12
CA ALA A 26 -9.51 6.03 -2.73
C ALA A 26 -10.73 5.89 -1.80
N ALA A 27 -10.83 6.75 -0.78
CA ALA A 27 -11.95 6.77 0.15
C ALA A 27 -13.29 7.05 -0.57
N ALA A 28 -13.31 8.06 -1.44
CA ALA A 28 -14.50 8.45 -2.20
C ALA A 28 -14.97 7.35 -3.18
N ALA A 29 -14.04 6.69 -3.88
CA ALA A 29 -14.36 5.70 -4.92
C ALA A 29 -15.18 4.48 -4.42
N ALA A 30 -15.14 4.18 -3.13
CA ALA A 30 -15.87 3.08 -2.52
C ALA A 30 -16.74 3.48 -1.31
N GLY A 31 -16.82 4.79 -0.99
CA GLY A 31 -17.50 5.27 0.21
C GLY A 31 -16.93 4.67 1.50
N GLN A 32 -15.60 4.53 1.56
CA GLN A 32 -14.91 3.87 2.67
C GLN A 32 -13.98 4.85 3.38
N SER A 33 -13.66 4.59 4.65
CA SER A 33 -12.60 5.33 5.33
C SER A 33 -11.22 5.02 4.71
N PRO A 34 -10.20 5.90 4.82
CA PRO A 34 -8.87 5.64 4.26
C PRO A 34 -8.26 4.29 4.66
N SER A 35 -8.38 3.89 5.94
CA SER A 35 -7.88 2.58 6.41
C SER A 35 -8.65 1.39 5.80
N ALA A 36 -9.94 1.54 5.50
CA ALA A 36 -10.75 0.52 4.85
C ALA A 36 -10.38 0.41 3.37
N ALA A 37 -10.17 1.55 2.69
CA ALA A 37 -9.66 1.55 1.33
C ALA A 37 -8.27 0.87 1.23
N ALA A 38 -7.38 1.16 2.19
CA ALA A 38 -6.07 0.51 2.27
C ALA A 38 -6.16 -1.00 2.50
N ALA A 39 -7.03 -1.46 3.42
CA ALA A 39 -7.25 -2.88 3.64
C ALA A 39 -7.77 -3.59 2.39
N LEU A 40 -8.78 -3.04 1.72
CA LEU A 40 -9.36 -3.61 0.51
C LEU A 40 -8.34 -3.67 -0.63
N SER A 41 -7.53 -2.62 -0.80
CA SER A 41 -6.43 -2.59 -1.77
C SER A 41 -5.39 -3.68 -1.47
N ALA A 42 -4.94 -3.81 -0.22
CA ALA A 42 -3.95 -4.82 0.15
C ALA A 42 -4.47 -6.25 -0.07
N LEU A 43 -5.71 -6.52 0.34
CA LEU A 43 -6.39 -7.81 0.12
C LEU A 43 -6.61 -8.13 -1.37
N HIS A 44 -6.65 -7.12 -2.22
CA HIS A 44 -6.84 -7.30 -3.66
C HIS A 44 -5.54 -7.60 -4.38
N HIS A 45 -4.46 -6.90 -4.01
CA HIS A 45 -3.21 -6.92 -4.76
C HIS A 45 -2.20 -7.94 -4.26
N PHE A 46 -2.10 -8.16 -2.95
CA PHE A 46 -0.94 -8.91 -2.43
C PHE A 46 -1.14 -9.63 -1.09
N LEU A 47 -2.31 -9.51 -0.47
CA LEU A 47 -2.68 -10.31 0.70
C LEU A 47 -3.83 -11.24 0.34
N ASP A 48 -3.51 -12.44 -0.13
CA ASP A 48 -4.52 -13.47 -0.29
C ASP A 48 -4.84 -14.10 1.07
N ARG A 49 -6.11 -13.98 1.47
CA ARG A 49 -6.68 -14.57 2.71
C ARG A 49 -5.79 -14.43 3.96
N PRO A 50 -5.21 -13.25 4.28
CA PRO A 50 -4.28 -13.09 5.40
C PRO A 50 -4.97 -13.32 6.74
N THR A 51 -4.19 -13.62 7.78
CA THR A 51 -4.65 -13.49 9.16
C THR A 51 -4.92 -12.01 9.50
N ILE A 52 -5.75 -11.76 10.52
CA ILE A 52 -5.97 -10.39 11.02
C ILE A 52 -4.65 -9.75 11.50
N ASP A 53 -3.76 -10.53 12.13
CA ASP A 53 -2.47 -10.01 12.58
C ASP A 53 -1.58 -9.63 11.39
N ARG A 54 -1.55 -10.44 10.33
CA ARG A 54 -0.81 -10.11 9.11
C ARG A 54 -1.33 -8.83 8.45
N LEU A 55 -2.65 -8.68 8.37
CA LEU A 55 -3.29 -7.47 7.85
C LEU A 55 -2.95 -6.24 8.72
N ARG A 56 -2.97 -6.41 10.05
CA ARG A 56 -2.59 -5.37 11.02
C ARG A 56 -1.16 -4.86 10.78
N GLN A 57 -0.20 -5.77 10.68
CA GLN A 57 1.21 -5.44 10.47
C GLN A 57 1.40 -4.62 9.18
N VAL A 58 0.80 -5.06 8.07
CA VAL A 58 0.88 -4.37 6.78
C VAL A 58 0.28 -2.97 6.84
N LEU A 59 -0.87 -2.81 7.50
CA LEU A 59 -1.56 -1.53 7.58
C LEU A 59 -0.98 -0.58 8.66
N GLY A 60 -0.09 -1.08 9.52
CA GLY A 60 0.44 -0.33 10.66
C GLY A 60 -0.62 -0.01 11.71
N LEU A 61 -1.53 -0.96 11.96
CA LEU A 61 -2.63 -0.79 12.91
C LEU A 61 -2.28 -1.38 14.29
N THR A 62 -2.98 -0.91 15.32
CA THR A 62 -3.01 -1.62 16.61
C THR A 62 -3.86 -2.89 16.50
N PRO A 63 -3.69 -3.89 17.39
CA PRO A 63 -4.51 -5.11 17.38
C PRO A 63 -6.01 -4.80 17.46
N SER A 64 -6.43 -3.94 18.39
CA SER A 64 -7.82 -3.53 18.54
C SER A 64 -8.32 -2.72 17.33
N GLY A 65 -7.46 -1.90 16.72
CA GLY A 65 -7.77 -1.15 15.51
C GLY A 65 -8.03 -2.07 14.30
N ALA A 66 -7.24 -3.13 14.15
CA ALA A 66 -7.40 -4.11 13.08
C ALA A 66 -8.69 -4.92 13.23
N VAL A 67 -9.01 -5.39 14.45
CA VAL A 67 -10.27 -6.12 14.72
C VAL A 67 -11.48 -5.25 14.35
N ARG A 68 -11.54 -4.02 14.88
CA ARG A 68 -12.62 -3.06 14.57
C ARG A 68 -12.73 -2.71 13.08
N LEU A 69 -11.60 -2.64 12.38
CA LEU A 69 -11.60 -2.41 10.94
C LEU A 69 -12.23 -3.60 10.20
N VAL A 70 -11.82 -4.81 10.53
CA VAL A 70 -12.35 -6.03 9.91
C VAL A 70 -13.83 -6.21 10.24
N ASP A 71 -14.27 -5.97 11.48
CA ASP A 71 -15.70 -6.03 11.86
C ASP A 71 -16.55 -5.12 10.98
N ARG A 72 -16.13 -3.85 10.80
CA ARG A 72 -16.84 -2.90 9.92
C ARG A 72 -16.87 -3.35 8.46
N LEU A 73 -15.79 -3.95 7.96
CA LEU A 73 -15.74 -4.46 6.59
C LEU A 73 -16.63 -5.70 6.40
N VAL A 74 -16.77 -6.54 7.44
CA VAL A 74 -17.72 -7.67 7.45
C VAL A 74 -19.15 -7.15 7.46
N GLU A 75 -19.46 -6.20 8.34
CA GLU A 75 -20.78 -5.56 8.43
C GLU A 75 -21.17 -4.89 7.10
N ALA A 76 -20.21 -4.24 6.42
CA ALA A 76 -20.42 -3.66 5.10
C ALA A 76 -20.52 -4.69 3.94
N GLY A 77 -20.40 -5.99 4.24
CA GLY A 77 -20.42 -7.08 3.27
C GLY A 77 -19.25 -7.09 2.29
N LEU A 78 -18.12 -6.47 2.65
CA LEU A 78 -16.95 -6.33 1.79
C LEU A 78 -15.92 -7.43 2.01
N VAL A 79 -15.87 -8.00 3.22
CA VAL A 79 -14.99 -9.14 3.54
C VAL A 79 -15.75 -10.22 4.29
N THR A 80 -15.22 -11.43 4.29
CA THR A 80 -15.64 -12.53 5.17
C THR A 80 -14.47 -12.96 6.05
N ARG A 81 -14.81 -13.52 7.23
CA ARG A 81 -13.88 -14.23 8.09
C ARG A 81 -13.99 -15.73 7.82
N GLY A 82 -12.86 -16.42 7.80
CA GLY A 82 -12.79 -17.86 7.71
C GLY A 82 -11.78 -18.46 8.68
N PRO A 83 -11.71 -19.79 8.80
CA PRO A 83 -10.58 -20.44 9.45
C PRO A 83 -9.29 -20.05 8.74
N GLY A 84 -8.23 -19.81 9.50
CA GLY A 84 -6.87 -19.73 8.95
C GLY A 84 -6.29 -21.12 8.68
N ALA A 85 -5.10 -21.16 8.10
CA ALA A 85 -4.42 -22.42 7.72
C ALA A 85 -4.16 -23.34 8.93
N ASP A 86 -3.90 -22.75 10.10
CA ASP A 86 -3.67 -23.45 11.38
C ASP A 86 -4.96 -23.80 12.15
N GLY A 87 -6.14 -23.46 11.60
CA GLY A 87 -7.45 -23.64 12.24
C GLY A 87 -7.74 -22.74 13.44
N ARG A 88 -6.72 -22.21 14.11
CA ARG A 88 -6.83 -21.34 15.30
C ARG A 88 -6.94 -19.88 14.92
N SER A 89 -6.22 -19.44 13.89
CA SER A 89 -6.29 -18.08 13.39
C SER A 89 -7.57 -17.84 12.57
N ARG A 90 -7.85 -16.57 12.29
CA ARG A 90 -8.96 -16.13 11.43
C ARG A 90 -8.39 -15.46 10.20
N SER A 91 -8.72 -16.01 9.03
CA SER A 91 -8.38 -15.42 7.73
C SER A 91 -9.44 -14.40 7.30
N VAL A 92 -9.02 -13.40 6.54
CA VAL A 92 -9.89 -12.35 5.98
C VAL A 92 -9.87 -12.45 4.46
N ALA A 93 -11.03 -12.61 3.82
CA ALA A 93 -11.12 -12.71 2.36
C ALA A 93 -12.09 -11.68 1.79
N LEU A 94 -11.80 -11.14 0.60
CA LEU A 94 -12.74 -10.26 -0.11
C LEU A 94 -13.98 -11.03 -0.56
N THR A 95 -15.16 -10.45 -0.35
CA THR A 95 -16.37 -10.87 -1.06
C THR A 95 -16.31 -10.40 -2.53
N ALA A 96 -17.25 -10.84 -3.36
CA ALA A 96 -17.40 -10.29 -4.71
C ALA A 96 -17.65 -8.76 -4.69
N ARG A 97 -18.43 -8.27 -3.71
CA ARG A 97 -18.65 -6.83 -3.50
C ARG A 97 -17.35 -6.13 -3.05
N GLY A 98 -16.59 -6.75 -2.16
CA GLY A 98 -15.28 -6.28 -1.73
C GLY A 98 -14.28 -6.13 -2.87
N ARG A 99 -14.18 -7.14 -3.76
CA ARG A 99 -13.32 -7.07 -4.95
C ARG A 99 -13.70 -5.89 -5.84
N ARG A 100 -14.99 -5.73 -6.16
CA ARG A 100 -15.45 -4.57 -6.94
C ARG A 100 -15.10 -3.24 -6.30
N ALA A 101 -15.21 -3.13 -4.97
CA ALA A 101 -14.80 -1.94 -4.24
C ALA A 101 -13.27 -1.70 -4.34
N ALA A 102 -12.48 -2.75 -4.13
CA ALA A 102 -11.01 -2.68 -4.23
C ALA A 102 -10.53 -2.31 -5.64
N THR A 103 -11.18 -2.81 -6.69
CA THR A 103 -10.89 -2.42 -8.08
C THR A 103 -11.17 -0.94 -8.31
N ARG A 104 -12.30 -0.40 -7.82
CA ARG A 104 -12.59 1.04 -7.93
C ARG A 104 -11.57 1.89 -7.17
N ILE A 105 -11.18 1.47 -5.97
CA ILE A 105 -10.12 2.12 -5.18
C ILE A 105 -8.81 2.15 -5.96
N SER A 106 -8.40 1.02 -6.54
CA SER A 106 -7.16 0.89 -7.30
C SER A 106 -7.18 1.77 -8.55
N ALA A 107 -8.30 1.79 -9.28
CA ALA A 107 -8.48 2.62 -10.47
C ALA A 107 -8.43 4.11 -10.15
N ALA A 108 -9.11 4.56 -9.08
CA ALA A 108 -9.09 5.96 -8.65
C ALA A 108 -7.68 6.42 -8.27
N ARG A 109 -6.94 5.56 -7.54
CA ARG A 109 -5.54 5.83 -7.20
C ARG A 109 -4.66 5.90 -8.45
N ALA A 110 -4.81 4.95 -9.37
CA ALA A 110 -4.03 4.90 -10.61
C ALA A 110 -4.27 6.15 -11.46
N ALA A 111 -5.53 6.56 -11.66
CA ALA A 111 -5.88 7.76 -12.43
C ALA A 111 -5.22 9.03 -11.84
N LEU A 112 -5.26 9.18 -10.51
CA LEU A 112 -4.65 10.34 -9.85
C LEU A 112 -3.14 10.36 -10.03
N LEU A 113 -2.46 9.23 -9.78
CA LEU A 113 -1.00 9.11 -9.92
C LEU A 113 -0.53 9.25 -11.37
N SER A 114 -1.29 8.74 -12.35
CA SER A 114 -0.97 8.96 -13.76
C SER A 114 -1.09 10.44 -14.12
N GLY A 115 -2.08 11.15 -13.55
CA GLY A 115 -2.27 12.59 -13.73
C GLY A 115 -1.08 13.43 -13.23
N THR A 116 -0.45 13.04 -12.11
CA THR A 116 0.71 13.78 -11.58
C THR A 116 1.94 13.74 -12.50
N LEU A 117 1.96 12.82 -13.46
CA LEU A 117 3.05 12.65 -14.41
C LEU A 117 2.74 13.24 -15.80
N ALA A 118 1.52 13.74 -16.04
CA ALA A 118 1.02 14.08 -17.38
C ALA A 118 1.90 15.09 -18.16
N GLY A 119 2.58 16.01 -17.47
CA GLY A 119 3.48 16.99 -18.08
C GLY A 119 4.87 16.47 -18.47
N LEU A 120 5.21 15.23 -18.11
CA LEU A 120 6.54 14.65 -18.36
C LEU A 120 6.57 13.82 -19.65
N SER A 121 7.58 14.09 -20.48
CA SER A 121 7.99 13.24 -21.59
C SER A 121 8.45 11.86 -21.10
N ARG A 122 8.61 10.91 -22.03
CA ARG A 122 9.08 9.57 -21.70
C ARG A 122 10.47 9.58 -21.06
N THR A 123 11.40 10.34 -21.62
CA THR A 123 12.78 10.45 -21.10
C THR A 123 12.82 11.08 -19.70
N GLU A 124 11.99 12.08 -19.45
CA GLU A 124 11.87 12.67 -18.11
C GLU A 124 11.28 11.69 -17.10
N ARG A 125 10.29 10.88 -17.51
CA ARG A 125 9.74 9.81 -16.65
C ARG A 125 10.77 8.74 -16.32
N ASP A 126 11.60 8.34 -17.28
CA ASP A 126 12.67 7.36 -17.05
C ASP A 126 13.72 7.90 -16.08
N THR A 127 14.09 9.18 -16.22
CA THR A 127 14.99 9.87 -15.31
C THR A 127 14.38 10.00 -13.91
N LEU A 128 13.12 10.42 -13.82
CA LEU A 128 12.38 10.53 -12.57
C LEU A 128 12.27 9.17 -11.87
N HIS A 129 12.01 8.09 -12.61
CA HIS A 129 11.96 6.74 -12.06
C HIS A 129 13.28 6.36 -11.37
N GLY A 130 14.42 6.62 -12.02
CA GLY A 130 15.74 6.37 -11.44
C GLY A 130 16.02 7.20 -10.18
N LEU A 131 15.65 8.48 -10.18
CA LEU A 131 15.82 9.36 -9.01
C LEU A 131 14.90 8.96 -7.85
N LEU A 132 13.63 8.67 -8.12
CA LEU A 132 12.68 8.18 -7.12
C LEU A 132 13.16 6.86 -6.50
N GLY A 133 13.77 5.96 -7.28
CA GLY A 133 14.37 4.74 -6.77
C GLY A 133 15.44 5.00 -5.71
N LYS A 134 16.34 5.96 -5.96
CA LYS A 134 17.40 6.36 -5.01
C LYS A 134 16.80 6.98 -3.74
N VAL A 135 15.85 7.90 -3.89
CA VAL A 135 15.16 8.54 -2.75
C VAL A 135 14.41 7.51 -1.91
N LEU A 136 13.70 6.58 -2.56
CA LEU A 136 12.95 5.54 -1.88
C LEU A 136 13.87 4.64 -1.07
N ALA A 137 15.04 4.27 -1.59
CA ALA A 137 16.01 3.46 -0.88
C ALA A 137 16.47 4.09 0.46
N ASN A 138 16.51 5.42 0.54
CA ASN A 138 16.88 6.14 1.77
C ASN A 138 15.79 6.05 2.85
N VAL A 139 14.52 5.99 2.45
CA VAL A 139 13.37 6.02 3.37
C VAL A 139 12.73 4.65 3.62
N VAL A 140 13.18 3.61 2.91
CA VAL A 140 12.76 2.23 3.19
C VAL A 140 13.15 1.84 4.61
N GLN A 141 12.14 1.42 5.36
CA GLN A 141 12.26 0.89 6.71
C GLN A 141 11.81 -0.57 6.72
N ALA A 142 12.46 -1.37 7.56
CA ALA A 142 11.94 -2.68 7.93
C ALA A 142 10.63 -2.48 8.73
N LYS A 143 9.61 -3.28 8.43
CA LYS A 143 8.43 -3.45 9.29
C LYS A 143 8.30 -4.93 9.63
N GLU A 144 7.61 -5.21 10.73
CA GLU A 144 7.20 -6.57 11.07
C GLU A 144 6.49 -7.21 9.87
N GLY A 145 7.04 -8.33 9.41
CA GLY A 145 6.60 -9.05 8.23
C GLY A 145 6.97 -8.44 6.87
N GLY A 146 7.98 -7.56 6.80
CA GLY A 146 8.70 -7.18 5.57
C GLY A 146 8.74 -5.67 5.26
N ALA A 147 9.53 -5.27 4.26
CA ALA A 147 9.68 -3.88 3.82
C ALA A 147 8.42 -3.38 3.08
N TRP A 148 7.38 -2.99 3.81
CA TRP A 148 6.12 -2.50 3.25
C TRP A 148 5.92 -1.01 3.56
N ILE A 149 6.44 -0.15 2.68
CA ILE A 149 6.01 1.25 2.67
C ILE A 149 4.65 1.39 1.97
N CYS A 150 4.38 0.54 0.98
CA CYS A 150 3.31 0.77 0.01
C CYS A 150 2.07 -0.07 0.28
N ARG A 151 1.31 0.27 1.33
CA ARG A 151 0.00 -0.38 1.68
C ARG A 151 -1.11 -0.25 0.63
N LEU A 152 -0.89 0.56 -0.40
CA LEU A 152 -1.79 0.79 -1.54
C LEU A 152 -1.11 0.45 -2.88
N CYS A 153 0.03 -0.26 -2.86
CA CYS A 153 0.72 -0.59 -4.10
C CYS A 153 -0.07 -1.60 -4.93
N ASP A 154 -0.01 -1.38 -6.23
CA ASP A 154 -0.17 -2.41 -7.24
C ASP A 154 1.23 -3.01 -7.47
N LEU A 155 1.43 -4.28 -7.08
CA LEU A 155 2.75 -4.91 -7.16
C LEU A 155 3.13 -5.30 -8.58
N ASP A 156 2.15 -5.47 -9.46
CA ASP A 156 2.35 -5.80 -10.86
C ASP A 156 2.82 -4.57 -11.62
N ALA A 157 2.22 -3.41 -11.36
CA ALA A 157 2.66 -2.13 -11.92
C ALA A 157 4.12 -1.78 -11.54
N CYS A 158 4.56 -2.20 -10.35
CA CYS A 158 5.96 -2.06 -9.92
C CYS A 158 6.90 -3.17 -10.43
N GLY A 159 6.39 -4.15 -11.16
CA GLY A 159 7.17 -5.28 -11.66
C GLY A 159 7.85 -6.07 -10.54
N ARG A 160 7.21 -6.19 -9.37
CA ARG A 160 7.86 -6.80 -8.18
C ARG A 160 8.22 -8.26 -8.40
N ALA A 161 7.36 -9.02 -9.08
CA ALA A 161 7.64 -10.41 -9.44
C ALA A 161 8.87 -10.54 -10.36
N ALA A 162 9.16 -9.51 -11.17
CA ALA A 162 10.34 -9.43 -12.03
C ALA A 162 11.56 -8.77 -11.32
N GLY A 163 11.48 -8.48 -10.03
CA GLY A 163 12.58 -7.85 -9.29
C GLY A 163 12.79 -6.37 -9.61
N HIS A 164 11.79 -5.67 -10.18
CA HIS A 164 11.92 -4.26 -10.55
C HIS A 164 11.44 -3.28 -9.46
N CYS A 165 10.92 -3.78 -8.32
CA CYS A 165 10.37 -2.92 -7.29
C CYS A 165 11.48 -2.23 -6.48
N PRO A 166 11.66 -0.89 -6.58
CA PRO A 166 12.76 -0.20 -5.91
C PRO A 166 12.70 -0.32 -4.38
N ALA A 167 11.50 -0.29 -3.78
CA ALA A 167 11.34 -0.46 -2.34
C ALA A 167 11.71 -1.88 -1.87
N ALA A 168 11.27 -2.91 -2.60
CA ALA A 168 11.56 -4.30 -2.23
C ALA A 168 13.07 -4.58 -2.36
N ASN A 169 13.69 -4.09 -3.43
CA ASN A 169 15.12 -4.27 -3.66
C ASN A 169 15.96 -3.53 -2.63
N ALA A 170 15.61 -2.28 -2.31
CA ALA A 170 16.29 -1.53 -1.26
C ALA A 170 16.10 -2.16 0.12
N GLY A 171 14.89 -2.67 0.41
CA GLY A 171 14.60 -3.39 1.65
C GLY A 171 15.43 -4.66 1.78
N LEU A 172 15.49 -5.47 0.72
CA LEU A 172 16.31 -6.68 0.66
C LEU A 172 17.79 -6.36 0.86
N ALA A 173 18.31 -5.34 0.18
CA ALA A 173 19.71 -4.94 0.29
C ALA A 173 20.07 -4.43 1.70
N LYS A 174 19.16 -3.72 2.37
CA LYS A 174 19.40 -3.08 3.67
C LYS A 174 19.13 -4.00 4.86
N TYR A 175 18.16 -4.89 4.76
CA TYR A 175 17.64 -5.68 5.88
C TYR A 175 17.66 -7.19 5.66
N GLY A 176 18.06 -7.66 4.47
CA GLY A 176 17.97 -9.08 4.10
C GLY A 176 16.55 -9.51 3.73
N PRO A 177 16.35 -10.80 3.41
CA PRO A 177 15.03 -11.32 3.09
C PRO A 177 14.07 -11.18 4.29
N PRO A 178 12.78 -10.91 4.07
CA PRO A 178 11.82 -10.86 5.16
C PRO A 178 11.82 -12.20 5.90
N SER A 179 11.81 -12.15 7.24
CA SER A 179 11.57 -13.33 8.06
C SER A 179 10.23 -13.94 7.63
N VAL A 180 10.27 -15.15 7.07
CA VAL A 180 9.07 -15.92 6.78
C VAL A 180 8.52 -16.36 8.14
N SER A 181 7.52 -15.65 8.63
CA SER A 181 6.70 -16.14 9.74
C SER A 181 5.55 -16.91 9.11
N ASP A 182 5.56 -18.24 9.32
CA ASP A 182 4.50 -19.17 8.93
C ASP A 182 3.12 -18.73 9.43
#